data_AF-A0A968TUJ4-F1
#
_entry.id   AF-A0A968TUJ4-F1
#
_cell.length_a   1.000
_cell.length_b   1.000
_cell.length_c   1.000
_cell.angle_alpha   90.00
_cell.angle_beta   90.00
_cell.angle_gamma   90.00
#
_symmetry.space_group_name_H-M   'P 1'
#
loop_
_entity.id
_entity.type
_entity.pdbx_description
1 polymer ?
#
loop_
_entity_poly.entity_id
_entity_poly.type
_entity_poly.pdbx_seq_one_letter_code
_entity_poly.pdbx_strand_id
1 'polypeptide(L)'
;MLTVNRHLAADTHARSTVRIKINGVVMEQAMRTGCHLHFINDYFLILIGSLTGLRVSEAASIRIGDISENSLKVVGKGRKLRVIPLGKRGRAAIDELIGIKVDVMNQPVSSESFLFLNRNGKPFTRHAVARRFTYWRRRCNIGRSINYHSLRHHFATFL
;
A
#
# COMPACT_ATOMS: atom_id res chain seq x y z
N MET A 1 18.30 1.09 9.03
CA MET A 1 18.07 1.61 10.39
C MET A 1 17.27 2.89 10.26
N LEU A 2 15.95 2.83 10.48
CA LEU A 2 15.06 3.99 10.39
C LEU A 2 15.22 4.81 11.68
N THR A 3 15.72 6.04 11.60
CA THR A 3 15.70 6.98 12.73
C THR A 3 14.41 7.78 12.66
N VAL A 4 13.41 7.37 13.43
CA VAL A 4 12.25 8.23 13.73
C VAL A 4 12.72 9.25 14.77
N ASN A 5 13.21 10.40 14.34
CA ASN A 5 13.60 11.46 15.26
C ASN A 5 12.34 12.05 15.90
N ARG A 6 12.00 11.53 17.09
CA ARG A 6 11.10 12.17 18.05
C ARG A 6 11.79 13.41 18.61
N HIS A 7 11.60 14.57 17.99
CA HIS A 7 11.63 15.82 18.75
C HIS A 7 10.19 16.18 19.12
N LEU A 8 9.77 15.70 20.29
CA LEU A 8 8.75 16.40 21.07
C LEU A 8 9.40 17.70 21.56
N ALA A 9 9.01 18.81 20.96
CA ALA A 9 9.04 20.10 21.64
C ALA A 9 7.59 20.44 21.95
N ALA A 10 7.31 20.58 23.25
CA ALA A 10 6.08 21.10 23.76
C ALA A 10 5.93 22.55 23.27
N ASP A 11 5.05 22.79 22.31
CA ASP A 11 4.51 24.12 22.06
C ASP A 11 3.15 24.02 21.38
N THR A 12 2.16 24.47 22.15
CA THR A 12 0.78 24.67 21.76
C THR A 12 0.75 25.55 20.50
N HIS A 13 0.17 25.05 19.41
CA HIS A 13 0.03 25.68 18.07
C HIS A 13 1.10 25.45 16.98
N ALA A 14 2.14 24.63 17.18
CA ALA A 14 3.04 24.26 16.07
C ALA A 14 2.68 22.88 15.47
N ARG A 15 2.05 22.88 14.29
CA ARG A 15 1.78 21.67 13.49
C ARG A 15 3.09 20.97 13.12
N SER A 16 3.43 19.93 13.88
CA SER A 16 4.65 19.13 13.74
C SER A 16 4.74 18.48 12.35
N THR A 17 5.81 18.79 11.62
CA THR A 17 6.07 18.26 10.28
C THR A 17 6.65 16.84 10.38
N VAL A 18 5.85 15.82 10.09
CA VAL A 18 6.34 14.42 10.04
C VAL A 18 6.92 14.15 8.65
N ARG A 19 8.25 14.17 8.52
CA ARG A 19 8.95 13.75 7.29
C ARG A 19 9.02 12.23 7.22
N ILE A 20 8.17 11.59 6.43
CA ILE A 20 8.28 10.13 6.16
C ILE A 20 9.17 9.94 4.92
N LYS A 21 10.39 9.43 5.13
CA LYS A 21 11.29 8.98 4.05
C LYS A 21 11.04 7.50 3.80
N ILE A 22 10.45 7.14 2.66
CA ILE A 22 10.31 5.75 2.21
C ILE A 22 11.23 5.55 1.00
N ASN A 23 12.27 4.71 1.14
CA ASN A 23 13.15 4.23 0.05
C ASN A 23 13.51 5.26 -1.05
N GLY A 24 13.88 6.48 -0.68
CA GLY A 24 14.35 7.51 -1.62
C GLY A 24 13.25 8.26 -2.40
N VAL A 25 11.98 7.88 -2.28
CA VAL A 25 10.88 8.69 -2.80
C VAL A 25 10.49 9.69 -1.71
N VAL A 26 11.02 10.91 -1.84
CA VAL A 26 10.63 12.01 -0.97
C VAL A 26 9.23 12.48 -1.38
N MET A 27 8.20 12.11 -0.60
CA MET A 27 6.86 12.68 -0.76
C MET A 27 6.81 14.09 -0.12
N GLU A 28 7.70 15.00 -0.54
CA GLU A 28 7.93 16.31 0.09
C GLU A 28 6.76 17.29 -0.10
N GLN A 29 6.04 17.19 -1.21
CA GLN A 29 5.04 18.20 -1.62
C GLN A 29 3.61 17.95 -1.12
N ALA A 30 3.32 16.83 -0.44
CA ALA A 30 1.93 16.38 -0.18
C ALA A 30 1.38 16.69 1.23
N MET A 31 2.15 17.36 2.10
CA MET A 31 1.94 17.36 3.57
C MET A 31 0.93 18.37 4.16
N ARG A 32 0.05 19.01 3.37
CA ARG A 32 -0.82 20.09 3.87
C ARG A 32 -2.31 19.76 4.02
N THR A 33 -2.76 18.61 3.54
CA THR A 33 -4.20 18.27 3.50
C THR A 33 -4.37 16.75 3.65
N GLY A 34 -5.42 16.28 4.35
CA GLY A 34 -5.72 14.85 4.59
C GLY A 34 -5.80 13.94 3.35
N CYS A 35 -5.59 14.51 2.16
CA CYS A 35 -5.21 13.87 0.89
C CYS A 35 -4.02 12.91 0.98
N HIS A 36 -3.13 13.07 1.97
CA HIS A 36 -1.88 12.33 2.10
C HIS A 36 -2.06 10.81 2.30
N LEU A 37 -3.05 10.38 3.08
CA LEU A 37 -3.26 8.97 3.41
C LEU A 37 -3.60 8.12 2.18
N HIS A 38 -4.29 8.73 1.21
CA HIS A 38 -4.58 8.08 -0.07
C HIS A 38 -3.32 7.83 -0.88
N PHE A 39 -2.36 8.76 -0.86
CA PHE A 39 -1.12 8.59 -1.60
C PHE A 39 -0.24 7.50 -1.01
N ILE A 40 -0.19 7.40 0.33
CA ILE A 40 0.45 6.27 1.02
C ILE A 40 -0.21 4.95 0.59
N ASN A 41 -1.54 4.85 0.72
CA ASN A 41 -2.25 3.62 0.37
C ASN A 41 -2.01 3.22 -1.09
N ASP A 42 -2.03 4.17 -2.02
CA ASP A 42 -1.76 3.87 -3.43
C ASP A 42 -0.33 3.42 -3.69
N TYR A 43 0.65 4.07 -3.03
CA TYR A 43 2.05 3.72 -3.17
C TYR A 43 2.27 2.26 -2.76
N PHE A 44 1.81 1.89 -1.56
CA PHE A 44 1.92 0.50 -1.09
C PHE A 44 1.07 -0.47 -1.91
N LEU A 45 -0.10 -0.06 -2.39
CA LEU A 45 -0.93 -0.87 -3.28
C LEU A 45 -0.18 -1.26 -4.56
N ILE A 46 0.49 -0.30 -5.19
CA ILE A 46 1.27 -0.53 -6.41
C ILE A 46 2.55 -1.33 -6.09
N LEU A 47 3.25 -0.97 -5.03
CA LEU A 47 4.50 -1.64 -4.61
C LEU A 47 4.27 -3.11 -4.27
N ILE A 48 3.34 -3.39 -3.34
CA ILE A 48 3.02 -4.76 -2.91
C ILE A 48 2.44 -5.54 -4.09
N GLY A 49 1.52 -4.94 -4.87
CA GLY A 49 0.96 -5.56 -6.06
C GLY A 49 2.01 -5.99 -7.08
N SER A 50 3.05 -5.17 -7.26
CA SER A 50 4.19 -5.48 -8.14
C SER A 50 5.04 -6.60 -7.56
N LEU A 51 5.48 -6.48 -6.30
CA LEU A 51 6.37 -7.45 -5.64
C LEU A 51 5.77 -8.86 -5.51
N THR A 52 4.44 -8.97 -5.42
CA THR A 52 3.75 -10.24 -5.13
C THR A 52 2.97 -10.78 -6.33
N GLY A 53 2.88 -10.02 -7.43
CA GLY A 53 2.10 -10.39 -8.60
C GLY A 53 0.61 -10.63 -8.29
N LEU A 54 0.02 -9.86 -7.38
CA LEU A 54 -1.41 -9.95 -7.06
C LEU A 54 -2.28 -9.59 -8.26
N ARG A 55 -3.48 -10.18 -8.38
CA ARG A 55 -4.53 -9.64 -9.26
C ARG A 55 -5.12 -8.37 -8.65
N VAL A 56 -5.70 -7.50 -9.48
CA VAL A 56 -6.42 -6.29 -9.02
C VAL A 56 -7.48 -6.65 -7.97
N SER A 57 -8.25 -7.72 -8.21
CA SER A 57 -9.29 -8.18 -7.29
C SER A 57 -8.72 -8.74 -5.99
N GLU A 58 -7.57 -9.43 -6.06
CA GLU A 58 -6.91 -9.98 -4.88
C GLU A 58 -6.37 -8.84 -4.01
N ALA A 59 -5.66 -7.87 -4.60
CA ALA A 59 -5.15 -6.70 -3.90
C ALA A 59 -6.26 -5.88 -3.21
N ALA A 60 -7.43 -5.78 -3.83
CA ALA A 60 -8.59 -5.07 -3.28
C ALA A 60 -9.19 -5.74 -2.03
N SER A 61 -8.96 -7.04 -1.83
CA SER A 61 -9.64 -7.85 -0.82
C SER A 61 -8.71 -8.44 0.25
N ILE A 62 -7.44 -8.03 0.32
CA ILE A 62 -6.51 -8.54 1.33
C ILE A 62 -6.97 -8.13 2.71
N ARG A 63 -7.12 -9.10 3.61
CA ARG A 63 -7.25 -8.86 5.04
C ARG A 63 -5.92 -9.07 5.74
N ILE A 64 -5.76 -8.43 6.89
CA ILE A 64 -4.51 -8.50 7.65
C ILE A 64 -4.30 -9.90 8.25
N GLY A 65 -5.38 -10.60 8.62
CA GLY A 65 -5.31 -12.00 9.06
C GLY A 65 -4.89 -12.99 7.97
N ASP A 66 -4.94 -12.60 6.69
CA ASP A 66 -4.49 -13.44 5.57
C ASP A 66 -2.97 -13.34 5.34
N ILE A 67 -2.29 -12.47 6.08
CA ILE A 67 -0.86 -12.18 5.96
C ILE A 67 -0.12 -13.00 7.01
N SER A 68 0.85 -13.79 6.56
CA SER A 68 1.76 -14.56 7.42
C SER A 68 3.20 -14.07 7.23
N GLU A 69 4.16 -14.65 7.93
CA GLU A 69 5.59 -14.30 7.83
C GLU A 69 6.11 -14.38 6.39
N ASN A 70 5.87 -15.53 5.77
CA ASN A 70 6.47 -15.85 4.48
C ASN A 70 5.42 -15.99 3.36
N SER A 71 4.15 -15.70 3.63
CA SER A 71 3.09 -15.88 2.64
C SER A 71 1.89 -14.97 2.84
N LEU A 72 1.16 -14.75 1.76
CA LEU A 72 -0.10 -14.04 1.69
C LEU A 72 -1.15 -14.99 1.11
N LYS A 73 -2.23 -15.22 1.85
CA LYS A 73 -3.38 -15.97 1.35
C LYS A 73 -4.32 -15.00 0.62
N VAL A 74 -4.77 -15.38 -0.56
CA VAL A 74 -5.76 -14.61 -1.32
C VAL A 74 -6.83 -15.50 -1.89
N VAL A 75 -8.04 -14.95 -2.01
CA VAL A 75 -9.18 -15.64 -2.61
C VAL A 75 -9.29 -15.25 -4.08
N GLY A 76 -9.08 -16.22 -4.97
CA GLY A 76 -9.17 -16.05 -6.42
C GLY A 76 -10.56 -16.30 -7.01
N LYS A 77 -10.63 -16.37 -8.34
CA LYS A 77 -11.86 -16.71 -9.07
C LYS A 77 -12.37 -18.09 -8.62
N GLY A 78 -13.68 -18.19 -8.37
CA GLY A 78 -14.32 -19.42 -7.89
C GLY A 78 -14.08 -19.70 -6.40
N ARG A 79 -13.74 -18.67 -5.60
CA ARG A 79 -13.43 -18.78 -4.17
C ARG A 79 -12.26 -19.72 -3.84
N LYS A 80 -11.42 -20.04 -4.82
CA LYS A 80 -10.24 -20.86 -4.60
C LYS A 80 -9.17 -20.07 -3.86
N LEU A 81 -8.65 -20.64 -2.79
CA LEU A 81 -7.51 -20.09 -2.08
C LEU A 81 -6.25 -20.23 -2.92
N ARG A 82 -5.46 -19.15 -2.94
CA ARG A 82 -4.12 -19.11 -3.53
C ARG A 82 -3.17 -18.58 -2.46
N VAL A 83 -2.07 -19.29 -2.26
CA VAL A 83 -0.98 -18.84 -1.39
C VAL A 83 0.08 -18.18 -2.28
N ILE A 84 0.46 -16.96 -1.93
CA ILE A 84 1.51 -16.21 -2.61
C ILE A 84 2.70 -16.12 -1.65
N PRO A 85 3.90 -16.62 -2.01
CA PRO A 85 5.07 -16.45 -1.17
C PRO A 85 5.43 -14.96 -1.07
N LEU A 86 5.70 -14.51 0.16
CA LEU A 86 6.19 -13.16 0.43
C LEU A 86 7.71 -13.21 0.60
N GLY A 87 8.44 -12.60 -0.33
CA GLY A 87 9.85 -12.32 -0.11
C GLY A 87 10.06 -11.24 0.94
N LYS A 88 11.30 -11.11 1.45
CA LYS A 88 11.69 -10.12 2.49
C LYS A 88 11.19 -8.70 2.19
N ARG A 89 11.28 -8.25 0.92
CA ARG A 89 10.82 -6.93 0.49
C ARG A 89 9.30 -6.77 0.55
N GLY A 90 8.55 -7.80 0.15
CA GLY A 90 7.09 -7.79 0.17
C GLY A 90 6.57 -7.74 1.60
N ARG A 91 7.16 -8.54 2.50
CA ARG A 91 6.79 -8.53 3.92
C ARG A 91 7.13 -7.19 4.59
N ALA A 92 8.34 -6.68 4.40
CA ALA A 92 8.74 -5.39 4.95
C ALA A 92 7.81 -4.23 4.50
N ALA A 93 7.38 -4.21 3.23
CA ALA A 93 6.45 -3.21 2.73
C ALA A 93 5.05 -3.31 3.37
N ILE A 94 4.59 -4.52 3.68
CA ILE A 94 3.32 -4.74 4.38
C ILE A 94 3.43 -4.26 5.83
N ASP A 95 4.49 -4.63 6.53
CA ASP A 95 4.71 -4.24 7.93
C ASP A 95 4.82 -2.71 8.06
N GLU A 96 5.51 -2.07 7.12
CA GLU A 96 5.61 -0.62 7.05
C GLU A 96 4.23 0.03 6.88
N LEU A 97 3.40 -0.47 5.96
CA LEU A 97 2.04 0.02 5.78
C LEU A 97 1.18 -0.16 7.03
N ILE A 98 1.27 -1.31 7.71
CA ILE A 98 0.52 -1.58 8.94
C ILE A 98 0.95 -0.61 10.05
N GLY A 99 2.26 -0.40 10.23
CA GLY A 99 2.78 0.57 11.19
C GLY A 99 2.26 1.99 10.91
N ILE A 100 2.30 2.43 9.64
CA ILE A 100 1.75 3.73 9.25
C ILE A 100 0.24 3.81 9.52
N LYS A 101 -0.53 2.74 9.28
CA LYS A 101 -1.98 2.71 9.57
C LYS A 101 -2.26 2.91 11.06
N VAL A 102 -1.49 2.28 11.93
CA VAL A 102 -1.60 2.45 13.39
C VAL A 102 -1.15 3.84 13.80
N ASP A 103 0.10 4.18 13.51
CA ASP A 103 0.79 5.34 14.12
C ASP A 103 0.37 6.68 13.50
N VAL A 104 0.09 6.69 12.20
CA VAL A 104 -0.17 7.92 11.44
C VAL A 104 -1.64 8.08 11.09
N MET A 105 -2.32 6.98 10.75
CA MET A 105 -3.74 7.03 10.36
C MET A 105 -4.69 6.85 11.54
N ASN A 106 -4.17 6.47 12.72
CA ASN A 106 -4.96 6.11 13.90
C ASN A 106 -6.09 5.12 13.57
N GLN A 107 -5.82 4.20 12.62
CA GLN A 107 -6.76 3.20 12.19
C GLN A 107 -6.55 1.95 13.03
N PRO A 108 -7.54 1.52 13.84
CA PRO A 108 -7.43 0.26 14.56
C PRO A 108 -7.27 -0.87 13.55
N VAL A 109 -6.36 -1.78 13.86
CA VAL A 109 -5.96 -2.87 12.97
C VAL A 109 -6.30 -4.20 13.63
N SER A 110 -7.12 -5.00 12.96
CA SER A 110 -7.51 -6.34 13.38
C SER A 110 -7.32 -7.35 12.26
N SER A 111 -7.43 -8.65 12.55
CA SER A 111 -7.36 -9.71 11.53
C SER A 111 -8.39 -9.52 10.40
N GLU A 112 -9.58 -9.02 10.73
CA GLU A 112 -10.67 -8.77 9.77
C GLU A 112 -10.51 -7.46 8.99
N SER A 113 -9.57 -6.61 9.40
CA SER A 113 -9.33 -5.34 8.73
C SER A 113 -8.74 -5.55 7.35
N PHE A 114 -9.27 -4.84 6.36
CA PHE A 114 -8.69 -4.82 5.02
C PHE A 114 -7.38 -4.02 5.02
N LEU A 115 -6.38 -4.53 4.31
CA LEU A 115 -5.07 -3.89 4.20
C LEU A 115 -5.17 -2.54 3.48
N PHE A 116 -6.04 -2.43 2.47
CA PHE A 116 -6.25 -1.20 1.73
C PHE A 116 -7.68 -0.68 1.88
N LEU A 117 -7.78 0.55 2.40
CA LEU A 117 -9.04 1.24 2.62
C LEU A 117 -9.08 2.54 1.79
N ASN A 118 -10.30 2.94 1.41
CA ASN A 118 -10.58 4.22 0.80
C ASN A 118 -10.80 5.32 1.88
N ARG A 119 -11.11 6.54 1.44
CA ARG A 119 -11.27 7.72 2.31
C ARG A 119 -12.35 7.57 3.36
N ASN A 120 -13.35 6.75 3.04
CA ASN A 120 -14.51 6.50 3.88
C ASN A 120 -14.29 5.29 4.79
N GLY A 121 -13.07 4.75 4.88
CA GLY A 121 -12.75 3.56 5.67
C GLY A 121 -13.31 2.26 5.09
N LYS A 122 -13.80 2.27 3.85
CA LYS A 122 -14.32 1.07 3.18
C LYS A 122 -13.22 0.40 2.34
N PRO A 123 -13.29 -0.92 2.10
CA PRO A 123 -12.33 -1.60 1.24
C PRO A 123 -12.30 -1.02 -0.16
N PHE A 124 -11.14 -1.08 -0.83
CA PHE A 124 -11.12 -0.73 -2.25
C PHE A 124 -11.96 -1.70 -3.06
N THR A 125 -12.62 -1.17 -4.08
CA THR A 125 -13.19 -2.02 -5.14
C THR A 125 -12.11 -2.34 -6.16
N ARG A 126 -12.30 -3.44 -6.90
CA ARG A 126 -11.43 -3.79 -8.05
C ARG A 126 -11.28 -2.60 -9.02
N HIS A 127 -12.38 -1.90 -9.30
CA HIS A 127 -12.36 -0.74 -10.19
C HIS A 127 -11.58 0.45 -9.59
N ALA A 128 -11.66 0.65 -8.28
CA ALA A 128 -10.88 1.68 -7.59
C ALA A 128 -9.38 1.42 -7.72
N VAL A 129 -8.92 0.19 -7.46
CA VAL A 129 -7.50 -0.19 -7.62
C VAL A 129 -7.01 0.08 -9.05
N ALA A 130 -7.75 -0.38 -10.06
CA ALA A 130 -7.39 -0.15 -11.47
C ALA A 130 -7.34 1.36 -11.82
N ARG A 131 -8.26 2.15 -11.27
CA ARG A 131 -8.28 3.62 -11.44
C ARG A 131 -7.08 4.29 -10.77
N ARG A 132 -6.72 3.90 -9.53
CA ARG A 132 -5.55 4.45 -8.83
C ARG A 132 -4.26 4.13 -9.58
N PHE A 133 -4.10 2.92 -10.07
CA PHE A 133 -2.98 2.56 -10.94
C PHE A 133 -2.93 3.45 -12.20
N THR A 134 -4.06 3.58 -12.90
CA THR A 134 -4.13 4.40 -14.12
C THR A 134 -3.83 5.87 -13.85
N TYR A 135 -4.28 6.40 -12.70
CA TYR A 135 -4.00 7.75 -12.26
C TYR A 135 -2.49 7.98 -12.12
N TRP A 136 -1.79 7.11 -11.39
CA TRP A 136 -0.34 7.23 -11.18
C TRP A 136 0.47 6.98 -12.45
N ARG A 137 0.08 5.99 -13.26
CA ARG A 137 0.68 5.75 -14.58
C ARG A 137 0.70 7.02 -15.44
N ARG A 138 -0.43 7.72 -15.52
CA ARG A 138 -0.55 8.98 -16.29
C ARG A 138 0.36 10.06 -15.72
N ARG A 139 0.43 10.16 -14.38
CA ARG A 139 1.22 11.19 -13.69
C ARG A 139 2.73 10.96 -13.82
N CYS A 140 3.15 9.71 -13.96
CA CYS A 140 4.53 9.35 -14.28
C CYS A 140 4.84 9.31 -15.78
N ASN A 141 3.90 9.74 -16.64
CA ASN A 141 4.01 9.74 -18.09
C ASN A 141 4.34 8.36 -18.72
N ILE A 142 3.88 7.28 -18.08
CA ILE A 142 4.09 5.90 -18.54
C ILE A 142 3.10 5.56 -19.66
N GLY A 143 3.54 4.83 -20.69
CA GLY A 143 2.74 4.46 -21.87
C GLY A 143 1.39 3.76 -21.57
N ARG A 144 0.40 3.92 -22.46
CA ARG A 144 -0.98 3.39 -22.28
C ARG A 144 -1.08 1.86 -22.27
N SER A 145 -0.10 1.18 -22.84
CA SER A 145 -0.02 -0.29 -22.87
C SER A 145 0.25 -0.91 -21.49
N ILE A 146 0.84 -0.15 -20.56
CA ILE A 146 1.15 -0.63 -19.22
C ILE A 146 -0.09 -0.45 -18.36
N ASN A 147 -0.80 -1.54 -18.10
CA ASN A 147 -1.88 -1.59 -17.13
C ASN A 147 -1.47 -2.50 -15.95
N TYR A 148 -2.31 -2.58 -14.91
CA TYR A 148 -2.00 -3.40 -13.74
C TYR A 148 -1.78 -4.89 -14.09
N HIS A 149 -2.48 -5.41 -15.10
CA HIS A 149 -2.27 -6.77 -15.57
C HIS A 149 -0.91 -6.91 -16.27
N SER A 150 -0.55 -5.96 -17.14
CA SER A 150 0.77 -5.90 -17.78
C SER A 150 1.91 -5.79 -16.75
N LEU A 151 1.73 -4.99 -15.69
CA LEU A 151 2.70 -4.84 -14.60
C LEU A 151 2.98 -6.18 -13.92
N ARG A 152 1.92 -6.92 -13.59
CA ARG A 152 2.05 -8.26 -13.02
C ARG A 152 2.76 -9.23 -13.96
N HIS A 153 2.50 -9.17 -15.26
CA HIS A 153 3.14 -10.06 -16.24
C HIS A 153 4.65 -9.83 -16.31
N HIS A 154 5.10 -8.58 -16.29
CA HIS A 154 6.53 -8.29 -16.25
C HIS A 154 7.19 -8.81 -14.96
N PHE A 155 6.48 -8.72 -13.82
CA PHE A 155 7.01 -9.22 -12.54
C PHE A 155 7.06 -10.75 -12.44
N ALA A 156 6.16 -11.46 -13.11
CA ALA A 156 6.20 -12.93 -13.18
C ALA A 156 7.48 -13.44 -13.87
N THR A 157 8.18 -12.59 -14.64
CA THR A 157 9.46 -12.90 -15.28
C THR A 157 10.67 -12.66 -14.36
N PHE A 158 10.49 -11.92 -13.25
CA PHE A 158 11.57 -11.55 -12.31
C PHE A 158 11.59 -12.38 -11.01
N LEU A 159 10.79 -13.45 -10.93
CA LEU A 159 10.70 -14.35 -9.77
C LEU A 159 11.46 -15.65 -9.99
#